data_AF-A0A967GM82-F1
#
_entry.id   AF-A0A967GM82-F1
#
_cell.length_a   1.000
_cell.length_b   1.000
_cell.length_c   1.000
_cell.angle_alpha   90.00
_cell.angle_beta   90.00
_cell.angle_gamma   90.00
#
_symmetry.space_group_name_H-M   'P 1'
#
loop_
_entity.id
_entity.type
_entity.pdbx_description
1 polymer ?
#
loop_
_entity_poly.entity_id
_entity_poly.type
_entity_poly.pdbx_seq_one_letter_code
_entity_poly.pdbx_strand_id
1 'polypeptide(L)'
;MKETLLRDLRDPEARAAVTAAVVALFDRWHLGERDRAILVGLSEASQGALDEALRRGRGSMECMGELLAIGRALDVKFRHHAELRDHWIATYPMELGGRRPLDIMLRGGLPGMREVRALLQSGQEKQRERPV
;
A
#
# COMPACT_ATOMS: atom_id res chain seq x y z
N MET A 1 21.59 -0.54 9.02
CA MET A 1 20.79 -1.78 8.87
C MET A 1 19.76 -1.67 7.74
N LYS A 2 20.19 -1.45 6.49
CA LYS A 2 19.27 -1.36 5.32
C LYS A 2 19.46 -2.52 4.33
N GLU A 3 20.51 -3.33 4.52
CA GLU A 3 20.94 -4.40 3.61
C GLU A 3 20.24 -5.75 3.85
N THR A 4 19.70 -6.02 5.04
CA THR A 4 19.04 -7.31 5.33
C THR A 4 17.71 -7.45 4.60
N LEU A 5 16.93 -6.36 4.47
CA LEU A 5 15.64 -6.36 3.75
C LEU A 5 15.79 -6.52 2.23
N LEU A 6 16.95 -6.16 1.66
CA LEU A 6 17.20 -6.23 0.21
C LEU A 6 17.72 -7.60 -0.25
N ARG A 7 18.32 -8.41 0.63
CA ARG A 7 18.71 -9.80 0.33
C ARG A 7 17.51 -10.75 0.28
N ASP A 8 16.48 -10.45 1.07
CA ASP A 8 15.25 -11.23 1.21
C ASP A 8 14.36 -11.19 -0.06
N LEU A 9 14.39 -10.10 -0.84
CA LEU A 9 13.50 -9.92 -2.01
C LEU A 9 13.84 -10.80 -3.23
N ARG A 10 14.98 -11.50 -3.19
CA ARG A 10 15.37 -12.52 -4.19
C ARG A 10 14.96 -13.93 -3.78
N ASP A 11 14.61 -14.13 -2.52
CA ASP A 11 14.12 -15.41 -2.03
C ASP A 11 12.66 -15.62 -2.50
N PRO A 12 12.35 -16.72 -3.19
CA PRO A 12 11.01 -16.98 -3.69
C PRO A 12 9.95 -17.06 -2.58
N GLU A 13 10.31 -17.55 -1.40
CA GLU A 13 9.38 -17.71 -0.27
C GLU A 13 9.04 -16.35 0.35
N ALA A 14 10.04 -15.50 0.59
CA ALA A 14 9.85 -14.12 1.00
C ALA A 14 8.98 -13.32 0.02
N ARG A 15 9.21 -13.49 -1.29
CA ARG A 15 8.37 -12.87 -2.33
C ARG A 15 6.93 -13.35 -2.23
N ALA A 16 6.71 -14.65 -2.09
CA ALA A 16 5.37 -15.22 -1.95
C ALA A 16 4.65 -14.68 -0.71
N ALA A 17 5.35 -14.56 0.43
CA ALA A 17 4.80 -13.99 1.66
C ALA A 17 4.39 -12.52 1.49
N VAL A 18 5.22 -11.71 0.85
CA VAL A 18 4.90 -10.31 0.53
C VAL A 18 3.69 -10.22 -0.40
N THR A 19 3.65 -11.04 -1.45
CA THR A 19 2.52 -11.10 -2.37
C THR A 19 1.23 -11.46 -1.65
N ALA A 20 1.23 -12.49 -0.79
CA ALA A 20 0.07 -12.89 0.00
C ALA A 20 -0.42 -11.76 0.92
N ALA A 21 0.50 -11.05 1.59
CA ALA A 21 0.16 -9.93 2.46
C ALA A 21 -0.47 -8.76 1.67
N VAL A 22 0.02 -8.49 0.45
CA VAL A 22 -0.55 -7.45 -0.43
C VAL A 22 -1.94 -7.84 -0.94
N VAL A 23 -2.14 -9.10 -1.31
CA VAL A 23 -3.47 -9.60 -1.73
C VAL A 23 -4.48 -9.44 -0.59
N ALA A 24 -4.12 -9.85 0.62
CA ALA A 24 -4.99 -9.67 1.80
C ALA A 24 -5.28 -8.19 2.10
N LEU A 25 -4.31 -7.30 1.87
CA LEU A 25 -4.51 -5.86 2.00
C LEU A 25 -5.50 -5.32 0.97
N PHE A 26 -5.41 -5.77 -0.29
CA PHE A 26 -6.35 -5.39 -1.34
C PHE A 26 -7.77 -5.88 -1.09
N ASP A 27 -7.93 -7.07 -0.51
CA ASP A 27 -9.24 -7.60 -0.14
C ASP A 27 -9.90 -6.75 0.95
N ARG A 28 -9.14 -6.34 1.96
CA ARG A 28 -9.62 -5.41 3.01
C ARG A 28 -10.00 -4.04 2.46
N TRP A 29 -9.29 -3.58 1.44
CA TRP A 29 -9.57 -2.33 0.75
C TRP A 29 -10.66 -2.44 -0.31
N HIS A 30 -11.19 -3.65 -0.55
CA HIS A 30 -12.21 -3.94 -1.55
C HIS A 30 -11.85 -3.44 -2.97
N LEU A 31 -10.56 -3.52 -3.34
CA LEU A 31 -10.11 -3.04 -4.64
C LEU A 31 -10.50 -4.00 -5.76
N GLY A 32 -10.89 -3.44 -6.91
CA GLY A 32 -11.09 -4.20 -8.15
C GLY A 32 -9.77 -4.62 -8.79
N GLU A 33 -9.80 -5.63 -9.65
CA GLU A 33 -8.60 -6.22 -10.26
C GLU A 33 -7.75 -5.21 -11.04
N ARG A 34 -8.42 -4.28 -11.74
CA ARG A 34 -7.77 -3.18 -12.48
C ARG A 34 -6.86 -2.36 -11.56
N ASP A 35 -7.41 -1.91 -10.44
CA ASP A 35 -6.70 -1.05 -9.48
C ASP A 35 -5.56 -1.82 -8.82
N ARG A 36 -5.81 -3.07 -8.43
CA ARG A 36 -4.77 -3.96 -7.88
C ARG A 36 -3.59 -4.09 -8.84
N ALA A 37 -3.85 -4.35 -10.13
CA ALA A 37 -2.81 -4.49 -11.16
C ALA A 37 -1.96 -3.22 -11.31
N ILE A 38 -2.61 -2.05 -11.37
CA ILE A 38 -1.93 -0.75 -11.46
C ILE A 38 -1.05 -0.54 -10.22
N LEU A 39 -1.57 -0.80 -9.03
CA LEU A 39 -0.86 -0.60 -7.77
C LEU A 39 0.37 -1.51 -7.62
N VAL A 40 0.35 -2.72 -8.19
CA VAL A 40 1.55 -3.58 -8.20
C VAL A 40 2.49 -3.32 -9.39
N GLY A 41 2.20 -2.32 -10.23
CA GLY A 41 3.03 -1.94 -11.37
C GLY A 41 2.91 -2.86 -12.57
N LEU A 42 1.80 -3.59 -12.72
CA LEU A 42 1.51 -4.39 -13.90
C LEU A 42 0.82 -3.52 -14.97
N SER A 43 1.10 -3.80 -16.25
CA SER A 43 0.44 -3.11 -17.37
C SER A 43 -1.01 -3.56 -17.54
N GLU A 44 -1.81 -2.75 -18.25
CA GLU A 44 -3.22 -3.07 -18.52
C GLU A 44 -3.40 -4.42 -19.25
N ALA A 45 -2.42 -4.85 -20.04
CA ALA A 45 -2.42 -6.16 -20.72
C ALA A 45 -2.35 -7.37 -19.75
N SER A 46 -2.03 -7.14 -18.47
CA SER A 46 -2.01 -8.18 -17.44
C SER A 46 -3.31 -8.25 -16.62
N GLN A 47 -4.29 -7.38 -16.91
CA GLN A 47 -5.62 -7.40 -16.30
C GLN A 47 -6.38 -8.63 -16.86
N GLY A 48 -6.90 -9.48 -15.97
CA GLY A 48 -7.53 -10.79 -16.26
C GLY A 48 -6.70 -11.99 -15.82
N ALA A 49 -5.44 -11.77 -15.43
CA ALA A 49 -4.53 -12.82 -14.94
C ALA A 49 -3.67 -12.33 -13.77
N LEU A 50 -4.21 -11.40 -12.96
CA LEU A 50 -3.47 -10.74 -11.88
C LEU A 50 -2.88 -11.75 -10.90
N ASP A 51 -3.71 -12.66 -10.40
CA ASP A 51 -3.28 -13.66 -9.42
C ASP A 51 -2.15 -14.53 -9.96
N GLU A 52 -2.24 -14.94 -11.23
CA GLU A 52 -1.19 -15.72 -11.88
C GLU A 52 0.08 -14.89 -12.12
N ALA A 53 -0.05 -13.62 -12.49
CA ALA A 53 1.08 -12.71 -12.65
C ALA A 53 1.80 -12.47 -11.32
N LEU A 54 1.06 -12.32 -10.23
CA LEU A 54 1.57 -12.18 -8.87
C LEU A 54 2.25 -13.47 -8.38
N ARG A 55 1.64 -14.64 -8.61
CA ARG A 55 2.25 -15.95 -8.31
C ARG A 55 3.55 -16.18 -9.06
N ARG A 56 3.66 -15.68 -10.30
CA ARG A 56 4.90 -15.69 -11.09
C ARG A 56 5.86 -14.56 -10.73
N GLY A 57 5.55 -13.76 -9.70
CA GLY A 57 6.41 -12.70 -9.21
C GLY A 57 6.58 -11.52 -10.17
N ARG A 58 5.65 -11.28 -11.10
CA ARG A 58 5.74 -10.19 -12.09
C ARG A 58 5.39 -8.81 -11.54
N GLY A 59 4.82 -8.72 -10.33
CA GLY A 59 4.58 -7.44 -9.67
C GLY A 59 5.86 -6.79 -9.17
N SER A 60 5.85 -5.46 -9.05
CA SER A 60 6.94 -4.68 -8.47
C SER A 60 7.00 -4.88 -6.96
N MET A 61 8.09 -5.47 -6.47
CA MET A 61 8.36 -5.59 -5.03
C MET A 61 8.47 -4.23 -4.34
N GLU A 62 8.90 -3.20 -5.06
CA GLU A 62 9.00 -1.85 -4.52
C GLU A 62 7.60 -1.27 -4.26
N CYS A 63 6.68 -1.40 -5.22
CA CYS A 63 5.28 -0.98 -5.02
C CYS A 63 4.61 -1.79 -3.91
N MET A 64 4.78 -3.12 -3.91
CA MET A 64 4.27 -4.00 -2.86
C MET A 64 4.79 -3.61 -1.46
N GLY A 65 6.08 -3.27 -1.36
CA GLY A 65 6.69 -2.79 -0.13
C GLY A 65 6.07 -1.46 0.38
N GLU A 66 5.83 -0.51 -0.52
CA GLU A 66 5.18 0.77 -0.15
C GLU A 66 3.72 0.56 0.26
N LEU A 67 2.96 -0.29 -0.43
CA LEU A 67 1.58 -0.63 -0.09
C LEU A 67 1.48 -1.22 1.33
N LEU A 68 2.35 -2.18 1.66
CA LEU A 68 2.41 -2.75 3.01
C LEU A 68 2.85 -1.71 4.05
N ALA A 69 3.73 -0.78 3.70
CA ALA A 69 4.12 0.31 4.60
C ALA A 69 2.97 1.29 4.88
N ILE A 70 2.14 1.59 3.87
CA ILE A 70 0.90 2.36 4.03
C ILE A 70 -0.08 1.61 4.93
N GLY A 71 -0.33 0.32 4.67
CA GLY A 71 -1.22 -0.50 5.49
C GLY A 71 -0.82 -0.50 6.97
N ARG A 72 0.47 -0.69 7.26
CA ARG A 72 1.00 -0.60 8.64
C ARG A 72 0.84 0.78 9.25
N ALA A 73 1.06 1.85 8.49
CA ALA A 73 0.86 3.21 8.98
C ALA A 73 -0.62 3.47 9.31
N LEU A 74 -1.55 2.90 8.54
CA LEU A 74 -2.98 2.96 8.83
C LEU A 74 -3.34 2.12 10.07
N ASP A 75 -2.76 0.93 10.25
CA ASP A 75 -2.94 0.14 11.48
C ASP A 75 -2.52 0.92 12.74
N VAL A 76 -1.46 1.72 12.65
CA VAL A 76 -1.02 2.59 13.74
C VAL A 76 -1.99 3.77 13.93
N LYS A 77 -2.34 4.49 12.86
CA LYS A 77 -3.22 5.67 12.91
C LYS A 77 -4.62 5.33 13.41
N PHE A 78 -5.14 4.16 13.05
CA PHE A 78 -6.51 3.74 13.31
C PHE A 78 -6.57 2.50 14.22
N ARG A 79 -5.62 2.37 15.16
CA ARG A 79 -5.51 1.22 16.08
C ARG A 79 -6.83 0.85 16.77
N HIS A 80 -7.66 1.84 17.07
CA HIS A 80 -8.93 1.67 17.78
C HIS A 80 -10.17 1.74 16.85
N HIS A 81 -9.98 1.94 15.54
CA HIS A 81 -11.04 2.17 14.56
C HIS A 81 -10.75 1.42 13.25
N ALA A 82 -10.84 0.09 13.29
CA ALA A 82 -10.51 -0.78 12.16
C ALA A 82 -11.37 -0.52 10.91
N GLU A 83 -12.60 -0.07 11.09
CA GLU A 83 -13.53 0.34 10.04
C GLU A 83 -13.00 1.57 9.27
N LEU A 84 -12.47 2.57 9.99
CA LEU A 84 -11.91 3.77 9.36
C LEU A 84 -10.64 3.44 8.59
N ARG A 85 -9.83 2.52 9.12
CA ARG A 85 -8.59 2.07 8.49
C ARG A 85 -8.81 1.53 7.08
N ASP A 86 -9.82 0.67 6.92
CA ASP A 86 -10.07 -0.06 5.68
C ASP A 86 -10.77 0.84 4.63
N HIS A 87 -11.58 1.81 5.09
CA HIS A 87 -12.21 2.80 4.21
C HIS A 87 -11.34 4.01 3.88
N TRP A 88 -10.29 4.31 4.66
CA TRP A 88 -9.53 5.55 4.54
C TRP A 88 -9.01 5.81 3.12
N ILE A 89 -8.52 4.76 2.46
CA ILE A 89 -8.01 4.83 1.08
C ILE A 89 -9.05 5.34 0.06
N ALA A 90 -10.35 5.16 0.34
CA ALA A 90 -11.46 5.60 -0.49
C ALA A 90 -12.10 6.92 -0.01
N THR A 91 -11.69 7.44 1.15
CA THR A 91 -12.19 8.72 1.69
C THR A 91 -11.48 9.94 1.09
N TYR A 92 -11.98 11.14 1.36
CA TYR A 92 -11.38 12.41 0.94
C TYR A 92 -10.79 13.16 2.14
N PRO A 93 -9.64 12.75 2.69
CA PRO A 93 -9.05 13.42 3.84
C PRO A 93 -8.54 14.81 3.44
N MET A 94 -8.76 15.79 4.33
CA MET A 94 -8.33 17.17 4.13
C MET A 94 -6.82 17.28 4.01
N GLU A 95 -6.07 16.40 4.70
CA GLU A 95 -4.61 16.33 4.61
C GLU A 95 -4.10 15.97 3.21
N LEU A 96 -4.94 15.40 2.34
CA LEU A 96 -4.65 15.14 0.93
C LEU A 96 -5.27 16.19 -0.01
N GLY A 97 -5.62 17.36 0.50
CA GLY A 97 -6.27 18.41 -0.29
C GLY A 97 -7.62 17.98 -0.85
N GLY A 98 -8.34 17.09 -0.15
CA GLY A 98 -9.63 16.58 -0.59
C GLY A 98 -9.55 15.60 -1.76
N ARG A 99 -8.40 14.94 -1.98
CA ARG A 99 -8.25 13.83 -2.94
C ARG A 99 -8.32 12.48 -2.23
N ARG A 100 -8.81 11.46 -2.93
CA ARG A 100 -8.75 10.09 -2.38
C ARG A 100 -7.30 9.60 -2.40
N PRO A 101 -6.81 8.99 -1.30
CA PRO A 101 -5.48 8.37 -1.29
C PRO A 101 -5.32 7.36 -2.42
N LEU A 102 -6.36 6.57 -2.71
CA LEU A 102 -6.36 5.62 -3.81
C LEU A 102 -6.11 6.29 -5.17
N ASP A 103 -6.74 7.42 -5.46
CA ASP A 103 -6.55 8.14 -6.73
C ASP A 103 -5.12 8.65 -6.89
N ILE A 104 -4.50 9.10 -5.80
CA ILE A 104 -3.10 9.56 -5.80
C ILE A 104 -2.17 8.39 -6.10
N MET A 105 -2.39 7.23 -5.48
CA MET A 105 -1.60 6.03 -5.73
C MET A 105 -1.78 5.51 -7.16
N LEU A 106 -3.00 5.47 -7.68
CA LEU A 106 -3.29 4.95 -9.02
C LEU A 106 -2.69 5.85 -10.12
N ARG A 107 -2.79 7.17 -9.97
CA ARG A 107 -2.27 8.13 -10.96
C ARG A 107 -0.76 8.31 -10.86
N GLY A 108 -0.24 8.33 -9.64
CA GLY A 108 1.17 8.59 -9.36
C GLY A 108 2.04 7.35 -9.33
N GLY A 109 1.45 6.15 -9.33
CA GLY A 109 2.16 4.89 -9.15
C GLY A 109 2.99 4.91 -7.85
N LEU A 110 4.23 4.43 -7.95
CA LEU A 110 5.17 4.38 -6.82
C LEU A 110 5.42 5.77 -6.17
N PRO A 111 5.70 6.86 -6.92
CA PRO A 111 5.75 8.21 -6.35
C PRO A 111 4.51 8.61 -5.56
N GLY A 112 3.30 8.30 -6.07
CA GLY A 112 2.04 8.59 -5.39
C GLY A 112 1.88 7.81 -4.08
N MET A 113 2.30 6.55 -4.05
CA MET A 113 2.33 5.75 -2.81
C MET A 113 3.25 6.35 -1.76
N ARG A 114 4.43 6.83 -2.17
CA ARG A 114 5.38 7.50 -1.26
C ARG A 114 4.83 8.80 -0.70
N GLU A 115 4.12 9.59 -1.51
CA GLU A 115 3.41 10.79 -1.05
C GLU A 115 2.39 10.45 0.04
N VAL A 116 1.51 9.48 -0.23
CA VAL A 116 0.48 9.04 0.73
C VAL A 116 1.12 8.54 2.04
N ARG A 117 2.18 7.74 1.94
CA ARG A 117 2.91 7.24 3.11
C ARG A 117 3.53 8.37 3.93
N ALA A 118 4.21 9.31 3.28
CA ALA A 118 4.86 10.44 3.95
C ALA A 118 3.83 11.28 4.72
N LEU A 119 2.64 11.49 4.15
CA LEU A 119 1.56 12.21 4.81
C LEU A 119 1.01 11.47 6.04
N LEU A 120 0.86 10.15 5.94
CA LEU A 120 0.48 9.34 7.10
C LEU A 120 1.50 9.48 8.24
N GLN A 121 2.80 9.48 7.94
CA GLN A 121 3.87 9.66 8.92
C GLN A 121 3.92 11.07 9.52
N SER A 122 3.76 12.09 8.68
CA SER A 122 3.75 13.51 9.08
C SER A 122 2.63 13.82 10.08
N GLY A 123 1.47 13.16 9.92
CA GLY A 123 0.34 13.29 10.84
C GLY A 123 0.54 12.57 12.18
N GLN A 124 1.44 11.58 12.27
CA GLN A 124 1.77 10.89 13.53
C GLN A 124 2.68 11.74 14.43
N GLU A 125 3.59 12.53 13.85
CA GLU A 125 4.53 13.38 14.60
C GLU A 125 3.76 14.39 15.48
N LYS A 126 2.76 15.06 14.89
CA LYS A 126 1.92 16.05 15.60
C LYS A 126 1.06 15.47 16.72
N GLN A 127 0.83 14.15 16.73
CA GLN A 127 0.09 13.47 17.81
C GLN A 127 1.00 13.00 18.95
N ARG A 128 2.31 12.87 18.70
CA ARG A 128 3.30 12.52 19.73
C ARG A 128 3.78 13.71 20.57
N GLU A 129 3.62 14.93 20.06
CA GLU A 129 4.08 16.17 20.71
C GLU A 129 3.02 16.89 21.55
N ARG A 130 1.89 16.26 21.89
CA ARG A 130 0.98 16.79 22.93
C ARG A 130 1.32 16.13 24.27
N PRO A 131 2.07 16.80 25.17
CA PRO A 131 2.07 16.40 26.57
C PRO A 131 0.69 16.72 27.17
N VAL A 132 0.23 15.81 28.03
CA VAL A 132 -0.94 15.96 28.90
C VAL A 132 -0.80 17.19 29.79
#